data_AF-A0A6C1E842-F1
#
_entry.id   AF-A0A6C1E842-F1
#
_cell.length_a   1.000
_cell.length_b   1.000
_cell.length_c   1.000
_cell.angle_alpha   90.00
_cell.angle_beta   90.00
_cell.angle_gamma   90.00
#
_symmetry.space_group_name_H-M   'P 1'
#
loop_
_entity.id
_entity.type
_entity.pdbx_description
1 polymer ?
#
loop_
_entity_poly.entity_id
_entity_poly.type
_entity_poly.pdbx_seq_one_letter_code
_entity_poly.pdbx_strand_id
1 'polypeptide(L)'
;MIRVFTVAGKCFFDSLAANSVNVSCTEDSLKKIWRELHTTSLEIEPWSYGYIDISFSRHWIRTLAWKLAPLTKGIRTGFLSNTNNALIPVKIAKDMLVDTFLTPKSFYEVHGPGIPTKALEVANALVDVVMNQLDQNMKLEALNVLHDISKFVFSLEHCDSRLIKIFTAKCQTALISIPISRPLELSDDSEEDTNKILEEHTDK
;
A
#
# COMPACT_ATOMS: atom_id res chain seq x y z
N MET A 1 -23.93 5.37 3.54
CA MET A 1 -22.66 6.00 3.08
C MET A 1 -21.72 6.04 4.28
N ILE A 2 -20.59 5.35 4.23
CA ILE A 2 -19.63 5.32 5.33
C ILE A 2 -18.91 6.68 5.37
N ARG A 3 -19.20 7.49 6.40
CA ARG A 3 -18.67 8.86 6.56
C ARG A 3 -17.15 8.94 6.49
N VAL A 4 -16.46 7.87 6.87
CA VAL A 4 -14.99 7.74 6.96
C VAL A 4 -14.27 8.18 5.66
N PHE A 5 -14.83 7.89 4.48
CA PHE A 5 -14.17 8.22 3.21
C PHE A 5 -14.56 9.57 2.59
N THR A 6 -15.65 10.18 3.07
CA THR A 6 -16.06 11.53 2.60
C THR A 6 -15.12 12.63 3.09
N VAL A 7 -14.27 12.31 4.08
CA VAL A 7 -13.27 13.22 4.64
C VAL A 7 -12.13 13.46 3.65
N ALA A 8 -11.77 12.45 2.86
CA ALA A 8 -10.83 12.59 1.76
C ALA A 8 -11.57 13.21 0.57
N GLY A 9 -11.51 14.55 0.46
CA GLY A 9 -12.15 15.28 -0.63
C GLY A 9 -11.40 15.15 -1.96
N LYS A 10 -12.01 15.66 -3.05
CA LYS A 10 -11.42 15.65 -4.40
C LYS A 10 -9.98 16.20 -4.44
N CYS A 11 -9.70 17.29 -3.72
CA CYS A 11 -8.37 17.90 -3.68
C CYS A 11 -7.28 16.95 -3.15
N PHE A 12 -7.62 16.04 -2.23
CA PHE A 12 -6.68 15.03 -1.73
C PHE A 12 -6.30 14.04 -2.83
N PHE A 13 -7.29 13.50 -3.55
CA PHE A 13 -7.04 12.55 -4.63
C PHE A 13 -6.38 13.19 -5.85
N ASP A 14 -6.75 14.44 -6.19
CA ASP A 14 -6.07 15.22 -7.22
C ASP A 14 -4.59 15.43 -6.86
N SER A 15 -4.29 15.67 -5.56
CA SER A 15 -2.91 15.84 -5.08
C SER A 15 -2.09 14.57 -5.22
N LEU A 16 -2.72 13.45 -4.88
CA LEU A 16 -2.09 12.14 -4.99
C LEU A 16 -1.80 11.78 -6.45
N ALA A 17 -2.75 12.03 -7.35
CA ALA A 17 -2.59 11.75 -8.78
C ALA A 17 -1.49 12.61 -9.43
N ALA A 18 -1.36 13.87 -9.00
CA ALA A 18 -0.39 14.79 -9.58
C ALA A 18 1.05 14.56 -9.08
N ASN A 19 1.26 13.79 -8.00
CA ASN A 19 2.56 13.66 -7.31
C ASN A 19 3.27 15.02 -7.09
N SER A 20 2.51 16.12 -6.92
CA SER A 20 3.05 17.47 -7.12
C SER A 20 3.12 18.29 -5.82
N VAL A 21 4.14 19.13 -5.74
CA VAL A 21 4.46 20.03 -4.61
C VAL A 21 3.54 21.27 -4.57
N ASN A 22 2.68 21.47 -5.58
CA ASN A 22 1.90 22.69 -5.80
C ASN A 22 0.38 22.50 -5.61
N VAL A 23 -0.07 21.44 -4.94
CA VAL A 23 -1.50 21.13 -4.87
C VAL A 23 -2.20 21.79 -3.68
N SER A 24 -3.47 22.11 -3.90
CA SER A 24 -4.42 22.76 -2.99
C SER A 24 -4.80 21.95 -1.74
N CYS A 25 -4.23 20.76 -1.51
CA CYS A 25 -4.49 20.01 -0.28
C CYS A 25 -3.78 20.70 0.89
N THR A 26 -4.57 21.28 1.79
CA THR A 26 -4.05 22.04 2.93
C THR A 26 -3.64 21.11 4.07
N GLU A 27 -2.72 21.58 4.92
CA GLU A 27 -2.34 20.88 6.16
C GLU A 27 -3.57 20.53 7.02
N ASP A 28 -4.56 21.43 7.11
CA ASP A 28 -5.79 21.20 7.86
C ASP A 28 -6.64 20.07 7.26
N SER A 29 -6.66 19.95 5.93
CA SER A 29 -7.34 18.84 5.25
C SER A 29 -6.70 17.51 5.60
N LEU A 30 -5.35 17.44 5.57
CA LEU A 30 -4.60 16.26 5.98
C LEU A 30 -4.79 15.92 7.46
N LYS A 31 -4.77 16.92 8.36
CA LYS A 31 -5.05 16.73 9.79
C LYS A 31 -6.45 16.18 10.04
N LYS A 32 -7.45 16.65 9.28
CA LYS A 32 -8.83 16.17 9.37
C LYS A 32 -8.94 14.71 8.92
N ILE A 33 -8.37 14.37 7.76
CA ILE A 33 -8.28 12.99 7.26
C ILE A 33 -7.59 12.13 8.31
N TRP A 34 -6.45 12.59 8.83
CA TRP A 34 -5.69 11.86 9.83
C TRP A 34 -6.51 11.55 11.08
N ARG A 35 -7.14 12.58 11.68
CA ARG A 35 -7.96 12.43 12.88
C ARG A 35 -9.08 11.43 12.65
N GLU A 36 -9.90 11.66 11.63
CA GLU A 36 -11.06 10.83 11.32
C GLU A 36 -10.67 9.38 11.04
N LEU A 37 -9.61 9.13 10.26
CA LEU A 37 -9.22 7.77 9.94
C LEU A 37 -8.50 7.03 11.09
N HIS A 38 -7.96 7.75 12.08
CA HIS A 38 -7.25 7.15 13.21
C HIS A 38 -8.11 6.97 14.46
N THR A 39 -9.11 7.82 14.68
CA THR A 39 -9.90 7.82 15.92
C THR A 39 -11.32 7.30 15.74
N THR A 40 -11.84 7.28 14.52
CA THR A 40 -13.24 6.89 14.28
C THR A 40 -13.37 5.37 14.29
N SER A 41 -14.19 4.88 15.22
CA SER A 41 -14.60 3.47 15.27
C SER A 41 -15.45 3.13 14.05
N LEU A 42 -15.31 1.92 13.53
CA LEU A 42 -16.19 1.42 12.47
C LEU A 42 -17.42 0.82 13.13
N GLU A 43 -18.57 1.47 12.97
CA GLU A 43 -19.88 0.93 13.36
C GLU A 43 -20.37 -0.09 12.32
N ILE A 44 -19.56 -1.13 12.08
CA ILE A 44 -19.83 -2.18 11.09
C ILE A 44 -19.57 -3.51 11.76
N GLU A 45 -20.42 -4.49 11.46
CA GLU A 45 -20.24 -5.85 11.94
C GLU A 45 -18.83 -6.34 11.55
N PRO A 46 -18.00 -6.72 12.56
CA PRO A 46 -16.69 -7.29 12.31
C PRO A 46 -16.79 -8.49 11.37
N TRP A 47 -15.78 -8.69 10.52
CA TRP A 47 -15.69 -9.84 9.61
C TRP A 47 -16.75 -9.89 8.50
N SER A 48 -17.54 -8.84 8.28
CA SER A 48 -18.35 -8.74 7.06
C SER A 48 -17.48 -8.38 5.83
N TYR A 49 -17.91 -8.75 4.63
CA TYR A 49 -17.24 -8.31 3.40
C TYR A 49 -17.12 -6.77 3.32
N GLY A 50 -18.14 -6.06 3.79
CA GLY A 50 -18.12 -4.61 3.90
C GLY A 50 -17.04 -4.12 4.87
N TYR A 51 -16.91 -4.76 6.05
CA TYR A 51 -15.89 -4.42 7.04
C TYR A 51 -14.49 -4.48 6.45
N ILE A 52 -14.17 -5.53 5.69
CA ILE A 52 -12.83 -5.75 5.12
C ILE A 52 -12.48 -4.66 4.11
N ASP A 53 -13.36 -4.41 3.13
CA ASP A 53 -13.08 -3.38 2.13
C ASP A 53 -12.89 -2.00 2.79
N ILE A 54 -13.68 -1.70 3.82
CA ILE A 54 -13.60 -0.43 4.53
C ILE A 54 -12.34 -0.36 5.40
N SER A 55 -12.00 -1.40 6.15
CA SER A 55 -10.83 -1.35 7.01
C SER A 55 -9.54 -1.25 6.19
N PHE A 56 -9.42 -2.04 5.13
CA PHE A 56 -8.27 -1.96 4.23
C PHE A 56 -8.18 -0.63 3.51
N SER A 57 -9.30 -0.09 3.03
CA SER A 57 -9.32 1.23 2.40
C SER A 57 -8.96 2.34 3.39
N ARG A 58 -9.37 2.23 4.66
CA ARG A 58 -8.98 3.16 5.73
C ARG A 58 -7.46 3.15 5.94
N HIS A 59 -6.85 1.97 6.11
CA HIS A 59 -5.39 1.86 6.30
C HIS A 59 -4.61 2.34 5.07
N TRP A 60 -5.12 2.03 3.89
CA TRP A 60 -4.55 2.52 2.63
C TRP A 60 -4.59 4.05 2.56
N ILE A 61 -5.73 4.69 2.81
CA ILE A 61 -5.83 6.16 2.77
C ILE A 61 -4.97 6.81 3.87
N ARG A 62 -4.87 6.21 5.08
CA ARG A 62 -3.94 6.66 6.12
C ARG A 62 -2.49 6.69 5.60
N THR A 63 -2.11 5.67 4.82
CA THR A 63 -0.79 5.56 4.19
C THR A 63 -0.59 6.60 3.10
N LEU A 64 -1.58 6.81 2.23
CA LEU A 64 -1.52 7.84 1.18
C LEU A 64 -1.41 9.25 1.78
N ALA A 65 -2.15 9.52 2.85
CA ALA A 65 -2.06 10.77 3.57
C ALA A 65 -0.67 10.99 4.18
N TRP A 66 -0.06 9.94 4.74
CA TRP A 66 1.32 10.01 5.22
C TRP A 66 2.30 10.31 4.08
N LYS A 67 2.18 9.65 2.91
CA LYS A 67 3.05 9.91 1.74
C LYS A 67 2.92 11.33 1.19
N LEU A 68 1.71 11.90 1.24
CA LEU A 68 1.45 13.24 0.72
C LEU A 68 1.98 14.34 1.65
N ALA A 69 1.99 14.09 2.96
CA ALA A 69 2.25 15.12 3.95
C ALA A 69 3.66 15.77 3.84
N PRO A 70 4.75 15.06 3.50
CA PRO A 70 6.05 15.69 3.20
C PRO A 70 6.06 16.57 1.93
N LEU A 71 5.13 16.35 0.99
CA LEU A 71 5.07 17.06 -0.30
C LEU A 71 4.28 18.37 -0.24
N THR A 72 3.45 18.55 0.78
CA THR A 72 2.60 19.73 0.94
C THR A 72 3.39 20.92 1.48
N LYS A 73 3.55 21.96 0.64
CA LYS A 73 4.13 23.26 1.06
C LYS A 73 3.35 23.83 2.23
N GLY A 74 4.06 24.22 3.30
CA GLY A 74 3.46 24.81 4.50
C GLY A 74 3.36 23.85 5.68
N ILE A 75 3.54 22.54 5.47
CA ILE A 75 3.76 21.56 6.56
C ILE A 75 5.21 21.70 7.06
N ARG A 76 5.55 22.91 7.52
CA ARG A 76 6.81 23.17 8.21
C ARG A 76 6.69 22.61 9.62
N THR A 77 7.43 21.53 9.85
CA THR A 77 8.17 21.25 11.09
C THR A 77 7.37 21.06 12.40
N GLY A 78 6.03 20.95 12.38
CA GLY A 78 5.24 20.72 13.59
C GLY A 78 4.43 19.41 13.59
N PHE A 79 3.71 19.13 12.50
CA PHE A 79 2.84 17.95 12.41
C PHE A 79 3.62 16.65 12.13
N LEU A 80 4.69 16.74 11.34
CA LEU A 80 5.49 15.59 10.87
C LEU A 80 6.95 15.57 11.37
N SER A 81 7.39 16.55 12.18
CA SER A 81 8.81 16.71 12.55
C SER A 81 9.29 15.82 13.69
N ASN A 82 8.38 15.11 14.36
CA ASN A 82 8.75 14.27 15.49
C ASN A 82 9.16 12.87 15.00
N THR A 83 10.09 12.22 15.71
CA THR A 83 10.52 10.83 15.48
C THR A 83 9.36 9.84 15.46
N ASN A 84 8.25 10.18 16.14
CA ASN A 84 6.98 9.46 16.10
C ASN A 84 6.36 9.31 14.69
N ASN A 85 6.76 10.14 13.71
CA ASN A 85 6.20 10.08 12.36
C ASN A 85 6.84 9.02 11.47
N ALA A 86 8.08 8.62 11.74
CA ALA A 86 8.67 7.46 11.08
C ALA A 86 7.94 6.17 11.51
N LEU A 87 7.35 6.15 12.70
CA LEU A 87 6.55 5.04 13.21
C LEU A 87 5.09 5.06 12.72
N ILE A 88 4.66 6.08 11.97
CA ILE A 88 3.29 6.14 11.45
C ILE A 88 2.99 4.93 10.53
N PRO A 89 3.80 4.65 9.49
CA PRO A 89 3.55 3.49 8.64
C PRO A 89 3.66 2.18 9.42
N VAL A 90 4.53 2.11 10.44
CA VAL A 90 4.64 0.97 11.37
C VAL A 90 3.31 0.75 12.09
N LYS A 91 2.72 1.80 12.65
CA LYS A 91 1.42 1.73 13.32
C LYS A 91 0.30 1.33 12.36
N ILE A 92 0.24 1.94 11.17
CA ILE A 92 -0.78 1.62 10.17
C ILE A 92 -0.70 0.14 9.76
N ALA A 93 0.50 -0.37 9.53
CA ALA A 93 0.70 -1.76 9.16
C ALA A 93 0.35 -2.72 10.30
N LYS A 94 0.67 -2.39 11.56
CA LYS A 94 0.23 -3.16 12.73
C LYS A 94 -1.29 -3.20 12.85
N ASP A 95 -1.95 -2.05 12.69
CA ASP A 95 -3.41 -1.97 12.74
C ASP A 95 -4.04 -2.84 11.62
N MET A 96 -3.46 -2.81 10.41
CA MET A 96 -3.87 -3.68 9.31
C MET A 96 -3.66 -5.16 9.65
N LEU A 97 -2.51 -5.53 10.20
CA LEU A 97 -2.22 -6.91 10.60
C LEU A 97 -3.19 -7.42 11.67
N VAL A 98 -3.57 -6.58 12.64
CA VAL A 98 -4.59 -6.94 13.64
C VAL A 98 -5.92 -7.28 12.96
N ASP A 99 -6.35 -6.50 11.97
CA ASP A 99 -7.54 -6.85 11.17
C ASP A 99 -7.32 -8.17 10.40
N THR A 100 -6.08 -8.48 10.00
CA THR A 100 -5.80 -9.76 9.32
C THR A 100 -5.91 -10.99 10.20
N PHE A 101 -5.41 -10.92 11.42
CA PHE A 101 -5.43 -12.06 12.35
C PHE A 101 -6.83 -12.53 12.70
N LEU A 102 -7.78 -11.61 12.64
CA LEU A 102 -9.12 -11.84 13.11
C LEU A 102 -10.10 -12.19 11.97
N THR A 103 -9.68 -12.09 10.70
CA THR A 103 -10.52 -12.41 9.53
C THR A 103 -10.10 -13.74 8.88
N PRO A 104 -11.05 -14.63 8.52
CA PRO A 104 -10.74 -15.80 7.71
C PRO A 104 -10.30 -15.42 6.28
N LYS A 105 -9.34 -16.18 5.72
CA LYS A 105 -8.75 -15.90 4.40
C LYS A 105 -9.79 -15.80 3.26
N SER A 106 -10.82 -16.64 3.30
CA SER A 106 -11.89 -16.69 2.28
C SER A 106 -12.60 -15.35 2.08
N PHE A 107 -12.59 -14.48 3.09
CA PHE A 107 -13.22 -13.18 2.96
C PHE A 107 -12.39 -12.19 2.15
N TYR A 108 -11.09 -12.41 1.95
CA TYR A 108 -10.25 -11.55 1.11
C TYR A 108 -10.40 -11.84 -0.38
N GLU A 109 -10.59 -13.12 -0.72
CA GLU A 109 -10.56 -13.64 -2.10
C GLU A 109 -11.68 -13.03 -2.96
N VAL A 110 -12.83 -12.72 -2.36
CA VAL A 110 -13.97 -12.13 -3.08
C VAL A 110 -13.74 -10.67 -3.54
N HIS A 111 -12.70 -10.01 -3.03
CA HIS A 111 -12.41 -8.60 -3.32
C HIS A 111 -11.45 -8.42 -4.52
N GLY A 112 -11.06 -9.51 -5.18
CA GLY A 112 -10.13 -9.48 -6.31
C GLY A 112 -8.81 -8.77 -5.94
N PRO A 113 -8.21 -7.97 -6.85
CA PRO A 113 -6.91 -7.35 -6.62
C PRO A 113 -6.94 -6.18 -5.62
N GLY A 114 -8.12 -5.74 -5.16
CA GLY A 114 -8.27 -4.52 -4.35
C GLY A 114 -7.58 -4.61 -2.99
N ILE A 115 -7.82 -5.69 -2.24
CA ILE A 115 -7.20 -5.92 -0.93
C ILE A 115 -5.68 -6.13 -1.06
N PRO A 116 -5.19 -7.01 -1.95
CA PRO A 116 -3.76 -7.11 -2.26
C PRO A 116 -3.07 -5.79 -2.55
N THR A 117 -3.65 -4.97 -3.44
CA THR A 117 -3.06 -3.69 -3.86
C THR A 117 -2.95 -2.72 -2.69
N LYS A 118 -4.01 -2.61 -1.88
CA LYS A 118 -4.03 -1.76 -0.69
C LYS A 118 -2.97 -2.19 0.32
N ALA A 119 -2.87 -3.49 0.61
CA ALA A 119 -1.89 -4.03 1.55
C ALA A 119 -0.44 -3.86 1.07
N LEU A 120 -0.20 -4.07 -0.22
CA LEU A 120 1.11 -3.88 -0.84
C LEU A 120 1.56 -2.41 -0.81
N GLU A 121 0.62 -1.47 -0.94
CA GLU A 121 0.92 -0.03 -0.83
C GLU A 121 1.36 0.36 0.59
N VAL A 122 0.78 -0.27 1.62
CA VAL A 122 1.21 -0.13 3.03
C VAL A 122 2.60 -0.74 3.23
N ALA A 123 2.85 -1.94 2.71
CA ALA A 123 4.17 -2.57 2.76
C ALA A 123 5.25 -1.72 2.06
N ASN A 124 4.93 -1.14 0.90
CA ASN A 124 5.82 -0.23 0.17
C ASN A 124 6.20 1.02 0.98
N ALA A 125 5.26 1.56 1.77
CA ALA A 125 5.51 2.71 2.64
C ALA A 125 6.43 2.36 3.83
N LEU A 126 6.35 1.13 4.34
CA LEU A 126 7.28 0.66 5.36
C LEU A 126 8.72 0.55 4.86
N VAL A 127 8.92 0.16 3.60
CA VAL A 127 10.26 0.16 3.00
C VAL A 127 10.86 1.58 3.03
N ASP A 128 10.05 2.61 2.71
CA ASP A 128 10.50 4.01 2.77
C ASP A 128 10.91 4.44 4.19
N VAL A 129 10.20 3.94 5.21
CA VAL A 129 10.53 4.18 6.62
C VAL A 129 11.83 3.49 7.02
N VAL A 130 12.00 2.22 6.65
CA VAL A 130 13.21 1.44 6.99
C VAL A 130 14.46 2.06 6.36
N MET A 131 14.32 2.64 5.16
CA MET A 131 15.41 3.35 4.47
C MET A 131 15.74 4.71 5.11
N ASN A 132 14.76 5.41 5.69
CA ASN A 132 14.92 6.78 6.19
C ASN A 132 15.10 6.83 7.71
N GLN A 133 16.37 6.78 8.13
CA GLN A 133 16.90 7.20 9.44
C GLN A 133 16.04 6.92 10.69
N LEU A 134 15.68 5.65 10.90
CA LEU A 134 15.28 5.16 12.22
C LEU A 134 16.52 4.83 13.07
N ASP A 135 16.45 5.01 14.39
CA ASP A 135 17.40 4.37 15.29
C ASP A 135 17.30 2.84 15.17
N GLN A 136 18.33 2.11 15.63
CA GLN A 136 18.43 0.67 15.43
C GLN A 136 17.24 -0.12 16.00
N ASN A 137 16.67 0.31 17.13
CA ASN A 137 15.55 -0.38 17.76
C ASN A 137 14.26 -0.17 16.95
N MET A 138 13.99 1.06 16.55
CA MET A 138 12.82 1.36 15.71
C MET A 138 12.94 0.70 14.33
N LYS A 139 14.15 0.62 13.77
CA LYS A 139 14.40 -0.07 12.50
C LYS A 139 14.08 -1.55 12.59
N LEU A 140 14.49 -2.21 13.69
CA LEU A 140 14.16 -3.62 13.93
C LEU A 140 12.66 -3.85 14.03
N GLU A 141 11.94 -2.99 14.75
CA GLU A 141 10.48 -3.05 14.84
C GLU A 141 9.82 -2.91 13.46
N ALA A 142 10.23 -1.90 12.69
CA ALA A 142 9.71 -1.66 11.34
C ALA A 142 9.98 -2.84 10.40
N LEU A 143 11.16 -3.48 10.50
CA LEU A 143 11.51 -4.67 9.74
C LEU A 143 10.63 -5.88 10.09
N ASN A 144 10.37 -6.11 11.39
CA ASN A 144 9.50 -7.19 11.82
C ASN A 144 8.08 -7.00 11.28
N VAL A 145 7.54 -5.79 11.37
CA VAL A 145 6.21 -5.47 10.82
C VAL A 145 6.19 -5.59 9.30
N LEU A 146 7.25 -5.14 8.61
CA LEU A 146 7.38 -5.28 7.16
C LEU A 146 7.40 -6.75 6.74
N HIS A 147 8.09 -7.60 7.51
CA HIS A 147 8.14 -9.04 7.26
C HIS A 147 6.76 -9.68 7.40
N ASP A 148 6.02 -9.34 8.45
CA ASP A 148 4.69 -9.91 8.69
C ASP A 148 3.65 -9.44 7.67
N ILE A 149 3.64 -8.14 7.32
CA ILE A 149 2.74 -7.65 6.26
C ILE A 149 3.13 -8.21 4.89
N SER A 150 4.42 -8.44 4.63
CA SER A 150 4.86 -9.10 3.39
C SER A 150 4.32 -10.52 3.31
N LYS A 151 4.44 -11.31 4.39
CA LYS A 151 3.85 -12.66 4.45
C LYS A 151 2.37 -12.64 4.15
N PHE A 152 1.64 -11.71 4.75
CA PHE A 152 0.22 -11.53 4.50
C PHE A 152 -0.03 -11.22 3.01
N VAL A 153 0.63 -10.21 2.43
CA VAL A 153 0.46 -9.84 1.02
C VAL A 153 0.75 -11.02 0.09
N PHE A 154 1.84 -11.76 0.31
CA PHE A 154 2.19 -12.91 -0.52
C PHE A 154 1.25 -14.10 -0.35
N SER A 155 0.49 -14.17 0.75
CA SER A 155 -0.53 -15.19 0.98
C SER A 155 -1.83 -14.95 0.22
N LEU A 156 -2.08 -13.70 -0.20
CA LEU A 156 -3.30 -13.31 -0.90
C LEU A 156 -3.34 -13.84 -2.34
N GLU A 157 -4.55 -14.02 -2.83
CA GLU A 157 -4.82 -14.32 -4.23
C GLU A 157 -4.98 -13.01 -5.01
N HIS A 158 -4.76 -13.04 -6.33
CA HIS A 158 -4.93 -11.89 -7.23
C HIS A 158 -4.00 -10.68 -6.96
N CYS A 159 -2.82 -10.88 -6.36
CA CYS A 159 -1.78 -9.86 -6.33
C CYS A 159 -1.29 -9.53 -7.75
N ASP A 160 -1.24 -8.24 -8.10
CA ASP A 160 -0.65 -7.78 -9.37
C ASP A 160 0.86 -8.09 -9.38
N SER A 161 1.28 -8.94 -10.32
CA SER A 161 2.66 -9.42 -10.44
C SER A 161 3.66 -8.29 -10.71
N ARG A 162 3.26 -7.24 -11.45
CA ARG A 162 4.09 -6.06 -11.71
C ARG A 162 4.28 -5.26 -10.42
N LEU A 163 3.23 -5.05 -9.64
CA LEU A 163 3.36 -4.34 -8.35
C LEU A 163 4.26 -5.11 -7.38
N ILE A 164 4.15 -6.44 -7.35
CA ILE A 164 5.03 -7.30 -6.55
C ILE A 164 6.49 -7.19 -7.01
N LYS A 165 6.75 -7.19 -8.33
CA LYS A 165 8.11 -7.00 -8.88
C LYS A 165 8.70 -5.65 -8.44
N ILE A 166 7.90 -4.57 -8.52
CA ILE A 166 8.32 -3.23 -8.06
C ILE A 166 8.65 -3.23 -6.57
N PHE A 167 7.78 -3.78 -5.73
CA PHE A 167 8.01 -3.88 -4.28
C PHE A 167 9.26 -4.70 -3.94
N THR A 168 9.44 -5.84 -4.62
CA THR A 168 10.61 -6.71 -4.42
C THR A 168 11.91 -6.01 -4.80
N ALA A 169 11.95 -5.36 -5.96
CA ALA A 169 13.10 -4.57 -6.41
C ALA A 169 13.43 -3.43 -5.42
N LYS A 170 12.41 -2.79 -4.86
CA LYS A 170 12.58 -1.76 -3.83
C LYS A 170 13.18 -2.34 -2.55
N CYS A 171 12.69 -3.50 -2.08
CA CYS A 171 13.26 -4.19 -0.91
C CYS A 171 14.72 -4.58 -1.14
N GLN A 172 15.06 -5.09 -2.33
CA GLN A 172 16.44 -5.44 -2.70
C GLN A 172 17.35 -4.21 -2.69
N THR A 173 16.89 -3.09 -3.26
CA THR A 173 17.63 -1.81 -3.23
C THR A 173 17.87 -1.32 -1.81
N ALA A 174 16.91 -1.57 -0.91
CA ALA A 174 17.01 -1.25 0.51
C ALA A 174 17.81 -2.29 1.33
N LEU A 175 18.35 -3.34 0.71
CA LEU A 175 19.02 -4.47 1.36
C LEU A 175 18.14 -5.17 2.42
N ILE A 176 16.83 -5.22 2.18
CA ILE A 176 15.85 -5.87 3.05
C ILE A 176 15.58 -7.27 2.52
N SER A 177 15.76 -8.27 3.37
CA SER A 177 15.33 -9.65 3.08
C SER A 177 13.86 -9.82 3.46
N ILE A 178 13.04 -10.24 2.50
CA ILE A 178 11.62 -10.55 2.69
C ILE A 178 11.36 -12.04 2.46
N PRO A 179 10.43 -12.65 3.21
CA PRO A 179 10.12 -14.08 3.12
C PRO A 179 9.20 -14.31 1.92
N ILE A 180 9.75 -14.31 0.71
CA ILE A 180 8.98 -14.58 -0.50
C ILE A 180 8.71 -16.08 -0.56
N SER A 181 7.44 -16.47 -0.36
CA SER A 181 7.04 -17.89 -0.39
C SER A 181 6.52 -18.36 -1.76
N ARG A 182 6.37 -17.45 -2.74
CA ARG A 182 5.96 -17.78 -4.11
C ARG A 182 7.13 -17.60 -5.07
N PRO A 183 7.47 -18.60 -5.90
CA PRO A 183 8.28 -18.34 -7.08
C PRO A 183 7.59 -17.24 -7.87
N LEU A 184 8.30 -16.14 -8.13
CA LEU A 184 7.85 -15.16 -9.11
C LEU A 184 7.87 -15.90 -10.45
N GLU A 185 6.73 -16.41 -10.90
CA GLU A 185 6.59 -16.84 -12.28
C GLU A 185 6.88 -15.61 -13.15
N LEU A 186 8.09 -15.60 -13.71
CA LEU A 186 8.47 -14.71 -14.77
C LEU A 186 7.58 -15.08 -15.94
N SER A 187 6.43 -14.42 -16.08
CA SER A 187 5.75 -14.36 -17.37
C SER A 187 6.70 -13.62 -18.31
N ASP A 188 7.43 -14.42 -19.08
CA ASP A 188 8.21 -13.99 -20.24
C ASP A 188 7.16 -13.62 -21.30
N ASP A 189 6.71 -12.37 -21.29
CA ASP A 189 6.02 -11.79 -22.45
C ASP A 189 7.10 -11.53 -23.52
N SER A 190 7.63 -12.62 -24.10
CA SER A 190 8.31 -12.55 -25.38
C SER A 190 7.22 -12.48 -26.43
N GLU A 191 7.16 -11.34 -27.11
CA GLU A 191 6.34 -11.10 -28.29
C GLU A 191 6.45 -12.29 -29.25
N GLU A 192 5.32 -12.97 -29.49
CA GLU A 192 5.24 -14.00 -30.52
C GLU A 192 5.19 -13.28 -31.87
N ASP A 193 6.33 -13.38 -32.56
CA ASP A 193 6.65 -12.78 -33.85
C ASP A 193 5.49 -12.78 -34.84
N THR A 194 5.18 -11.58 -35.30
CA THR A 194 4.68 -11.31 -36.64
C THR A 194 5.61 -11.96 -37.67
N ASN A 195 5.27 -13.13 -38.21
CA ASN A 195 5.70 -13.60 -39.54
C ASN A 195 4.98 -14.90 -39.96
N LYS A 196 3.77 -14.78 -40.52
CA LYS A 196 3.24 -15.78 -41.46
C LYS A 196 2.38 -15.12 -42.53
N ILE A 197 3.02 -14.40 -43.46
CA ILE A 197 2.48 -14.13 -44.79
C ILE A 197 3.65 -14.19 -45.80
N LEU A 198 3.48 -15.05 -46.82
CA LEU A 198 4.32 -15.27 -48.02
C LEU A 198 5.63 -16.04 -47.72
N GLU A 199 6.01 -17.15 -48.35
CA GLU A 199 5.71 -17.76 -49.64
C GLU A 199 6.22 -19.22 -49.55
N GLU A 200 5.47 -20.22 -50.04
CA GLU A 200 6.14 -21.25 -50.84
C GLU A 200 5.19 -21.81 -51.91
N HIS A 201 5.70 -21.62 -53.12
CA HIS A 201 5.25 -21.97 -54.45
C HIS A 201 4.80 -23.44 -54.66
N THR A 202 3.77 -23.56 -55.52
CA THR A 202 3.68 -24.50 -56.67
C THR A 202 4.66 -25.67 -56.70
N ASP A 203 4.14 -26.92 -56.68
CA ASP A 203 4.19 -27.81 -57.85
C ASP A 203 3.48 -29.16 -57.63
N LYS A 204 2.80 -29.58 -58.72
CA LYS A 204 2.13 -30.87 -59.03
C LYS A 204 0.68 -31.10 -58.61
#